data_AF-A0A074MW75-F1
#
_entry.id   AF-A0A074MW75-F1
#
_cell.length_a   1.000
_cell.length_b   1.000
_cell.length_c   1.000
_cell.angle_alpha   90.00
_cell.angle_beta   90.00
_cell.angle_gamma   90.00
#
_symmetry.space_group_name_H-M   'P 1'
#
loop_
_entity.id
_entity.type
_entity.pdbx_description
1 polymer ?
#
loop_
_entity_poly.entity_id
_entity_poly.type
_entity_poly.pdbx_seq_one_letter_code
_entity_poly.pdbx_strand_id
1 'polypeptide(L)' 'MIARPKGSLGEWVTDADYRSRWIREGMSGTARFTLAIDPSGRISECTITRSSGHAELDAATVA' A
#
# COMPACT_ATOMS: atom_id res chain seq x y z
N MET A 1 8.59 -23.17 -5.17
CA MET A 1 8.11 -22.04 -5.99
C MET A 1 7.88 -20.87 -5.04
N ILE A 2 8.46 -19.69 -5.31
CA ILE A 2 8.21 -18.49 -4.51
C ILE A 2 7.12 -17.69 -5.22
N ALA A 3 6.00 -17.41 -4.55
CA ALA A 3 4.94 -16.56 -5.09
C ALA A 3 5.52 -15.17 -5.36
N ARG A 4 5.21 -14.62 -6.54
CA ARG A 4 5.66 -13.27 -6.92
C ARG A 4 4.44 -12.37 -7.11
N PRO A 5 4.50 -11.12 -6.63
CA PRO A 5 3.47 -10.14 -6.90
C PRO A 5 3.32 -9.93 -8.42
N LYS A 6 2.08 -9.77 -8.88
CA LYS A 6 1.76 -9.59 -10.30
C LYS A 6 1.97 -8.15 -10.74
N GLY A 7 2.62 -7.94 -11.88
CA GLY A 7 2.88 -6.60 -12.45
C GLY A 7 4.11 -5.91 -11.86
N SER A 8 4.29 -4.64 -12.21
CA SER A 8 5.35 -3.79 -11.64
C SER A 8 4.89 -3.22 -10.30
N LEU A 9 5.65 -3.43 -9.24
CA LEU A 9 5.33 -2.91 -7.90
C LEU A 9 5.15 -1.37 -7.89
N GLY A 10 5.86 -0.66 -8.77
CA GLY A 10 5.76 0.80 -8.90
C GLY A 10 4.49 1.29 -9.59
N GLU A 11 3.69 0.40 -10.17
CA GLU A 11 2.41 0.74 -10.84
C GLU A 11 1.19 0.42 -9.97
N TRP A 12 1.39 -0.19 -8.79
CA TRP A 12 0.29 -0.54 -7.89
C TRP A 12 -0.32 0.63 -7.15
N VAL A 13 0.44 1.72 -7.01
CA VAL A 13 0.00 2.96 -6.41
C VAL A 13 0.20 4.04 -7.45
N THR A 14 -0.87 4.77 -7.77
CA THR A 14 -0.88 5.85 -8.76
C THR A 14 -1.18 7.18 -8.08
N ASP A 15 -0.90 8.28 -8.77
CA ASP A 15 -1.27 9.61 -8.29
C ASP A 15 -2.79 9.76 -8.10
N ALA A 16 -3.61 8.98 -8.82
CA ALA A 16 -5.06 8.98 -8.68
C ALA A 16 -5.55 8.42 -7.33
N ASP A 17 -4.74 7.59 -6.68
CA ASP A 17 -5.01 7.07 -5.33
C ASP A 17 -4.77 8.15 -4.25
N TYR A 18 -4.13 9.27 -4.64
CA TYR A 18 -3.79 10.37 -3.76
C TYR A 18 -4.90 11.42 -3.69
N ARG A 19 -5.52 11.57 -2.52
CA ARG A 19 -6.63 12.52 -2.34
C ARG A 19 -6.12 13.97 -2.33
N SER A 20 -6.87 14.87 -2.96
CA SER A 20 -6.50 16.30 -3.04
C SER A 20 -6.28 16.97 -1.68
N ARG A 21 -6.98 16.54 -0.62
CA ARG A 21 -6.76 17.07 0.74
C ARG A 21 -5.36 16.74 1.27
N TRP A 22 -4.86 15.53 1.03
CA TRP A 22 -3.55 15.09 1.50
C TRP A 22 -2.42 15.89 0.84
N ILE A 23 -2.61 16.27 -0.44
CA ILE A 23 -1.70 17.17 -1.15
C ILE A 23 -1.67 18.55 -0.49
N ARG A 24 -2.84 19.14 -0.23
CA ARG A 24 -2.95 20.47 0.39
C ARG A 24 -2.38 20.53 1.79
N GLU A 25 -2.45 19.42 2.53
CA GLU A 25 -1.91 19.27 3.87
C GLU A 25 -0.42 18.87 3.87
N GLY A 26 0.19 18.67 2.69
CA GLY A 26 1.59 18.31 2.56
C GLY A 26 1.93 16.93 3.14
N MET A 27 0.93 16.05 3.29
CA MET A 27 1.16 14.69 3.77
C MET A 27 2.09 13.98 2.80
N SER A 28 3.12 13.32 3.34
CA SER A 28 4.05 12.50 2.56
C SER A 28 4.86 11.62 3.51
N GLY A 29 5.28 10.45 3.03
CA GLY A 29 6.07 9.53 3.83
C GLY A 29 6.24 8.18 3.16
N THR A 30 7.02 7.30 3.81
CA THR A 30 7.28 5.95 3.29
C THR A 30 6.68 4.90 4.22
N ALA A 31 5.59 4.27 3.79
CA ALA A 31 5.03 3.10 4.44
C ALA A 31 5.79 1.83 4.03
N ARG A 32 5.88 0.85 4.94
CA ARG A 32 6.23 -0.53 4.61
C ARG A 32 5.10 -1.43 5.06
N PHE A 33 4.79 -2.44 4.25
CA PHE A 33 3.72 -3.38 4.52
C PHE A 33 4.10 -4.78 4.04
N THR A 34 3.33 -5.77 4.48
CA THR A 34 3.46 -7.16 4.06
C THR A 34 2.11 -7.65 3.56
N LEU A 35 2.13 -8.37 2.43
CA LEU A 35 0.97 -9.03 1.84
C LEU A 35 1.10 -10.54 2.06
N ALA A 36 0.08 -11.14 2.67
CA ALA A 36 -0.10 -12.58 2.65
C ALA A 36 -0.89 -12.98 1.39
N ILE A 37 -0.42 -14.02 0.69
CA ILE A 37 -1.04 -14.52 -0.53
C ILE A 37 -1.49 -15.96 -0.28
N ASP A 38 -2.76 -16.25 -0.57
CA ASP A 38 -3.33 -17.58 -0.44
C ASP A 38 -2.89 -18.52 -1.60
N PRO A 39 -3.15 -19.84 -1.50
CA PRO A 39 -2.82 -20.78 -2.57
C PRO A 39 -3.52 -20.51 -3.92
N SER A 40 -4.59 -19.69 -3.94
CA SER A 40 -5.29 -19.27 -5.16
C SER A 40 -4.64 -18.05 -5.83
N GLY A 41 -3.61 -17.46 -5.19
CA GLY A 41 -2.91 -16.27 -5.68
C GLY A 41 -3.60 -14.96 -5.34
N ARG A 42 -4.54 -14.96 -4.39
CA ARG A 42 -5.23 -13.76 -3.89
C ARG A 42 -4.59 -13.26 -2.61
N ILE A 43 -4.71 -11.95 -2.36
CA ILE A 43 -4.29 -11.34 -1.10
C ILE A 43 -5.26 -11.81 -0.01
N SER A 44 -4.74 -12.46 1.02
CA SER A 44 -5.51 -12.89 2.20
C SER A 44 -5.35 -11.93 3.38
N GLU A 45 -4.24 -11.18 3.44
CA GLU A 45 -3.96 -10.23 4.51
C GLU A 45 -3.02 -9.12 4.01
N CYS A 46 -3.17 -7.90 4.51
CA CYS A 46 -2.27 -6.78 4.29
C CYS A 46 -2.02 -6.04 5.61
N THR A 47 -0.75 -5.90 6.00
CA THR A 47 -0.39 -5.34 7.31
C THR A 47 0.75 -4.32 7.19
N ILE A 48 0.57 -3.14 7.80
CA ILE A 48 1.62 -2.12 7.92
C ILE A 48 2.67 -2.59 8.91
N THR A 49 3.92 -2.66 8.45
CA THR A 49 5.10 -2.97 9.27
C THR A 49 5.91 -1.73 9.61
N ARG A 50 5.72 -0.63 8.86
CA ARG A 50 6.24 0.70 9.21
C ARG A 50 5.29 1.77 8.68
N SER A 51 4.85 2.66 9.57
CA SER A 51 3.99 3.79 9.24
C SER A 51 4.68 4.79 8.30
N SER A 52 3.88 5.42 7.44
CA SER A 52 4.27 6.60 6.65
C SER A 52 4.45 7.86 7.51
N GLY A 53 3.94 7.87 8.74
CA GLY A 53 3.80 9.06 9.58
C GLY A 53 2.41 9.69 9.52
N HIS A 54 1.51 9.18 8.65
CA HIS A 54 0.13 9.66 8.50
C HIS A 54 -0.85 8.49 8.55
N ALA A 55 -1.73 8.48 9.54
CA ALA A 55 -2.69 7.39 9.74
C ALA A 55 -3.63 7.21 8.54
N GLU A 56 -4.03 8.28 7.86
CA GLU A 56 -4.88 8.18 6.67
C GLU A 56 -4.16 7.52 5.48
N LEU A 57 -2.87 7.79 5.30
CA LEU A 57 -2.08 7.16 4.24
C LEU A 57 -1.83 5.67 4.54
N ASP A 58 -1.59 5.34 5.80
CA ASP A 58 -1.41 3.95 6.24
C ASP A 58 -2.69 3.14 6.06
N ALA A 59 -3.85 3.71 6.44
CA ALA A 59 -5.14 3.07 6.24
C ALA A 59 -5.45 2.84 4.76
N ALA A 60 -5.14 3.82 3.89
CA ALA A 60 -5.35 3.67 2.45
C ALA A 60 -4.42 2.64 1.80
N THR A 61 -3.25 2.36 2.39
CA THR A 61 -2.30 1.37 1.89
C THR A 61 -2.78 -0.08 2.09
N VAL A 62 -3.65 -0.31 3.09
CA VAL A 62 -4.17 -1.65 3.45
C VAL A 62 -5.68 -1.81 3.22
N ALA A 63 -6.30 -0.82 2.57
CA ALA A 63 -7.72 -0.82 2.22
C ALA A 63 -8.00 -1.69 0.98
#